data_AF-A0A1Y2UFP4-F1
#
_entry.id   AF-A0A1Y2UFP4-F1
#
_cell.length_a   1.000
_cell.length_b   1.000
_cell.length_c   1.000
_cell.angle_alpha   90.00
_cell.angle_beta   90.00
_cell.angle_gamma   90.00
#
_symmetry.space_group_name_H-M   'P 1'
#
loop_
_entity.id
_entity.type
_entity.pdbx_description
1 polymer ?
#
loop_
_entity_poly.entity_id
_entity_poly.type
_entity_poly.pdbx_seq_one_letter_code
_entity_poly.pdbx_strand_id
1 'polypeptide(L)'
;MAPTIILISGANRGLGKGLLQRYLAHPKNHIVIAANRNPAHPTSQALFDLPRGEGSSSLIVVKLDAAVETDASESDPGAPR
;
A
#
# COMPACT_ATOMS: atom_id res chain seq x y z
N MET A 1 -9.89 -12.96 -14.22
CA MET A 1 -10.18 -11.51 -14.13
C MET A 1 -8.90 -10.79 -13.77
N ALA A 2 -8.58 -9.68 -14.42
CA ALA A 2 -7.39 -8.90 -14.08
C ALA A 2 -7.53 -8.27 -12.68
N PRO A 3 -6.45 -8.24 -11.86
CA PRO A 3 -6.49 -7.58 -10.55
C PRO A 3 -6.65 -6.07 -10.71
N THR A 4 -7.41 -5.43 -9.81
CA THR A 4 -7.44 -3.97 -9.73
C THR A 4 -6.26 -3.50 -8.89
N ILE A 5 -5.40 -2.68 -9.45
CA ILE A 5 -4.26 -2.10 -8.73
C ILE A 5 -4.69 -0.74 -8.18
N ILE A 6 -4.52 -0.54 -6.88
CA ILE A 6 -4.95 0.66 -6.15
C ILE A 6 -3.74 1.21 -5.41
N LEU A 7 -3.30 2.40 -5.77
CA LEU A 7 -2.23 3.11 -5.07
C LEU A 7 -2.82 4.16 -4.12
N ILE A 8 -2.42 4.12 -2.86
CA ILE A 8 -2.89 5.02 -1.80
C ILE A 8 -1.67 5.73 -1.21
N SER A 9 -1.59 7.05 -1.40
CA SER A 9 -0.61 7.89 -0.74
C SER A 9 -1.02 8.20 0.70
N GLY A 10 -0.05 8.26 1.62
CA GLY A 10 -0.33 8.55 3.03
C GLY A 10 -1.15 7.45 3.73
N ALA A 11 -1.00 6.20 3.31
CA ALA A 11 -1.76 5.07 3.83
C ALA A 11 -1.42 4.70 5.28
N ASN A 12 -0.40 5.31 5.88
CA ASN A 12 0.02 5.07 7.26
C ASN A 12 -0.92 5.64 8.34
N ARG A 13 -1.78 6.63 8.04
CA ARG A 13 -2.65 7.28 9.02
C ARG A 13 -3.94 7.84 8.41
N GLY A 14 -4.89 8.19 9.28
CA GLY A 14 -6.12 8.90 8.90
C GLY A 14 -6.93 8.17 7.82
N LEU A 15 -7.39 8.93 6.82
CA LEU A 15 -8.24 8.42 5.74
C LEU A 15 -7.52 7.40 4.85
N GLY A 16 -6.23 7.58 4.57
CA GLY A 16 -5.45 6.63 3.77
C GLY A 16 -5.42 5.24 4.39
N LYS A 17 -5.26 5.15 5.72
CA LYS A 17 -5.33 3.89 6.47
C LYS A 17 -6.72 3.26 6.39
N GLY A 18 -7.78 4.04 6.55
CA GLY A 18 -9.16 3.54 6.47
C GLY A 18 -9.51 3.00 5.07
N LEU A 19 -9.08 3.69 4.01
CA LEU A 19 -9.23 3.23 2.63
C LEU A 19 -8.48 1.92 2.40
N LEU A 20 -7.23 1.84 2.86
CA LEU A 20 -6.43 0.62 2.74
C LEU A 20 -7.09 -0.58 3.42
N GLN A 21 -7.60 -0.41 4.65
CA GLN A 21 -8.36 -1.45 5.35
C GLN A 21 -9.61 -1.88 4.57
N ARG A 22 -10.34 -0.92 3.98
CA ARG A 22 -11.56 -1.21 3.22
C ARG A 22 -11.28 -2.01 1.95
N TYR A 23 -10.20 -1.68 1.23
CA TYR A 23 -9.82 -2.36 0.00
C TYR A 23 -9.17 -3.72 0.26
N LEU A 24 -8.39 -3.86 1.35
CA LEU A 24 -7.86 -5.15 1.78
C LEU A 24 -8.96 -6.10 2.26
N ALA A 25 -9.97 -5.61 2.97
CA ALA A 25 -11.10 -6.43 3.42
C ALA A 25 -12.10 -6.77 2.30
N HIS A 26 -11.93 -6.23 1.09
CA HIS A 26 -12.87 -6.46 0.00
C HIS A 26 -12.65 -7.86 -0.61
N PRO A 27 -13.71 -8.66 -0.87
CA PRO A 27 -13.60 -10.01 -1.41
C PRO A 27 -13.16 -10.09 -2.90
N LYS A 28 -12.68 -8.99 -3.48
CA LYS A 28 -12.26 -8.92 -4.89
C LYS A 28 -10.74 -8.90 -4.98
N ASN A 29 -10.20 -9.34 -6.12
CA ASN A 29 -8.76 -9.41 -6.37
C ASN A 29 -8.16 -7.99 -6.53
N HIS A 30 -7.65 -7.43 -5.44
CA HIS A 30 -7.08 -6.08 -5.39
C HIS A 30 -5.61 -6.11 -4.98
N ILE A 31 -4.77 -5.37 -5.70
CA ILE A 31 -3.38 -5.12 -5.29
C ILE A 31 -3.35 -3.72 -4.71
N VAL A 32 -3.19 -3.60 -3.40
CA VAL A 32 -3.17 -2.32 -2.70
C VAL A 32 -1.73 -1.91 -2.44
N ILE A 33 -1.33 -0.77 -2.99
CA ILE A 33 0.01 -0.19 -2.85
C ILE A 33 -0.07 0.98 -1.88
N ALA A 34 0.53 0.82 -0.70
CA ALA A 34 0.65 1.84 0.33
C ALA A 34 1.92 2.67 0.11
N ALA A 35 1.74 3.89 -0.38
CA ALA A 35 2.84 4.83 -0.62
C ALA A 35 3.07 5.71 0.61
N ASN A 36 4.14 5.41 1.36
CA ASN A 36 4.49 6.07 2.62
C ASN A 36 5.91 6.64 2.58
N ARG A 37 6.15 7.80 3.19
CA ARG A 37 7.51 8.40 3.26
C ARG A 37 8.56 7.48 3.90
N ASN A 38 8.14 6.66 4.86
CA ASN A 38 9.03 5.73 5.54
C ASN A 38 8.33 4.36 5.72
N PRO A 39 8.72 3.34 4.93
CA PRO A 39 8.18 1.99 5.06
C PRO A 39 8.67 1.26 6.33
N ALA A 40 9.79 1.67 6.91
CA ALA A 40 10.31 1.12 8.17
C ALA A 40 9.64 1.71 9.41
N HIS A 41 8.79 2.74 9.26
CA HIS A 41 8.09 3.33 10.39
C HIS A 41 7.10 2.32 11.00
N PRO A 42 6.95 2.26 12.34
CA PRO A 42 6.05 1.30 13.00
C PRO A 42 4.60 1.35 12.47
N THR A 43 4.11 2.53 12.10
CA THR A 43 2.76 2.69 11.51
C THR A 43 2.63 2.06 10.12
N SER A 44 3.73 2.00 9.35
CA SER A 44 3.78 1.34 8.04
C SER A 44 3.89 -0.16 8.21
N GLN A 45 4.66 -0.63 9.21
CA GLN A 45 4.76 -2.05 9.56
C GLN A 45 3.42 -2.60 10.06
N ALA A 46 2.69 -1.83 10.87
CA ALA A 46 1.35 -2.18 11.34
C ALA A 46 0.31 -2.32 10.21
N LEU A 47 0.63 -1.91 8.96
CA LEU A 47 -0.24 -2.17 7.81
C LEU A 47 -0.19 -3.64 7.39
N PHE A 48 0.92 -4.34 7.63
CA PHE A 48 1.05 -5.77 7.32
C PHE A 48 0.19 -6.65 8.23
N ASP A 49 -0.07 -6.19 9.46
CA ASP A 49 -0.92 -6.83 10.47
C ASP A 49 -2.42 -6.63 10.21
N LEU A 50 -2.79 -5.85 9.19
CA LEU A 50 -4.19 -5.61 8.88
C LEU A 50 -4.85 -6.89 8.32
N PRO A 51 -6.09 -7.18 8.74
CA PRO A 51 -6.82 -8.33 8.22
C PRO A 51 -7.05 -8.16 6.72
N ARG A 52 -6.61 -9.16 5.96
CA ARG A 52 -6.85 -9.28 4.51
C ARG A 52 -8.12 -10.09 4.32
N GLY A 53 -9.01 -9.65 3.42
CA GLY A 53 -10.21 -10.38 3.07
C GLY A 53 -9.86 -11.71 2.41
N GLU A 54 -10.81 -12.64 2.36
CA GLU A 54 -10.62 -14.00 1.81
C GLU A 54 -10.30 -14.03 0.29
N GLY A 55 -10.26 -12.87 -0.38
CA GLY A 55 -9.77 -12.73 -1.75
C GLY A 55 -8.27 -12.45 -1.76
N SER A 56 -7.56 -12.80 -2.84
CA SER A 56 -6.11 -12.63 -2.98
C SER A 56 -5.69 -11.14 -3.05
N SER A 57 -5.84 -10.42 -1.94
CA SER A 57 -5.52 -9.02 -1.80
C SER A 57 -4.07 -8.90 -1.34
N SER A 58 -3.19 -8.43 -2.24
CA SER A 58 -1.78 -8.21 -1.92
C SER A 58 -1.58 -6.79 -1.41
N LEU A 59 -0.79 -6.63 -0.34
CA LEU A 59 -0.35 -5.34 0.17
C LEU A 59 1.11 -5.13 -0.21
N ILE A 60 1.41 -4.03 -0.90
CA ILE A 60 2.76 -3.61 -1.23
C ILE A 60 3.00 -2.26 -0.55
N VAL A 61 4.03 -2.14 0.29
CA VAL A 61 4.38 -0.85 0.90
C VAL A 61 5.58 -0.29 0.14
N VAL A 62 5.40 0.87 -0.49
CA VAL A 62 6.45 1.56 -1.24
C VAL A 62 6.84 2.86 -0.54
N LYS A 63 8.12 3.22 -0.64
CA LYS A 63 8.58 4.52 -0.21
C LYS A 63 8.15 5.55 -1.25
N LEU A 64 7.39 6.56 -0.83
CA LEU A 64 7.06 7.71 -1.68
C LEU A 64 7.04 8.98 -0.83
N ASP A 65 7.97 9.89 -1.10
CA ASP A 65 7.91 11.26 -0.59
C ASP A 65 7.42 12.23 -1.65
N ALA A 66 6.16 12.64 -1.53
CA ALA A 66 5.53 13.58 -2.46
C ALA A 66 6.14 15.01 -2.43
N ALA A 67 7.06 15.31 -1.50
CA ALA A 67 7.83 16.56 -1.48
C ALA A 67 9.07 16.52 -2.39
N VAL A 68 9.40 15.35 -2.94
CA VAL A 68 10.56 15.13 -3.79
C VAL A 68 10.07 14.67 -5.16
N GLU A 69 10.23 15.49 -6.20
CA GLU A 69 9.75 15.17 -7.57
C GLU A 69 10.36 13.86 -8.12
N THR A 70 11.57 13.50 -7.69
CA THR A 70 12.27 12.30 -8.18
C THR A 70 11.77 10.99 -7.55
N ASP A 71 11.14 11.01 -6.38
CA ASP A 71 10.64 9.80 -5.70
C ASP A 71 9.50 9.12 -6.48
N ALA A 72 8.72 9.89 -7.23
CA ALA A 72 7.68 9.36 -8.12
C ALA A 72 8.26 8.61 -9.34
N SER A 73 9.48 8.99 -9.78
CA SER A 73 10.17 8.38 -10.92
C SER A 73 11.06 7.19 -10.51
N GLU A 74 11.55 7.18 -9.26
CA GLU A 74 12.54 6.22 -8.76
C GLU A 74 11.91 5.06 -7.95
N SER A 75 10.59 4.89 -8.03
CA SER A 75 9.89 3.72 -7.48
C SER A 75 10.17 2.46 -8.33
N ASP A 76 11.41 1.99 -8.25
CA ASP A 76 11.92 0.80 -8.93
C ASP A 76 11.23 -0.48 -8.39
N PRO A 77 10.70 -1.40 -9.23
CA PRO A 77 9.96 -2.61 -8.80
C PRO A 77 10.82 -3.69 -8.11
N GLY A 78 12.02 -3.37 -7.64
CA GLY A 78 13.05 -4.32 -7.20
C GLY A 78 12.92 -4.88 -5.79
N ALA A 79 11.72 -5.10 -5.25
CA ALA A 79 11.58 -5.86 -4.00
C ALA A 79 11.74 -7.38 -4.28
N PRO A 80 12.65 -8.11 -3.60
CA PRO A 80 12.84 -9.53 -3.83
C PRO A 80 11.55 -10.32 -3.53
N ARG A 81 11.27 -11.27 -4.43
CA ARG A 81 10.09 -12.14 -4.48
C ARG A 81 9.86 -12.95 -3.21
#